data_AF-A0A0K0XBG9-F1
#
_entry.id   AF-A0A0K0XBG9-F1
#
_cell.length_a   1.000
_cell.length_b   1.000
_cell.length_c   1.000
_cell.angle_alpha   90.00
_cell.angle_beta   90.00
_cell.angle_gamma   90.00
#
_symmetry.space_group_name_H-M   'P 1'
#
loop_
_entity.id
_entity.type
_entity.pdbx_description
1 polymer ?
#
loop_
_entity_poly.entity_id
_entity_poly.type
_entity_poly.pdbx_seq_one_letter_code
_entity_poly.pdbx_strand_id
1 'polypeptide(L)'
;MTDWAVLREKLRVPEVAGLARARLEQPLLAGSHNIVDMVVAPAGCGKTTLLSHIATASQRPVGWYRITAEDSSEDRLVAHLAAALSTVTDTGADDLPPAVGVRR
;
A
#
# COMPACT_ATOMS: atom_id res chain seq x y z
N MET A 1 15.52 -19.47 -9.54
CA MET A 1 15.43 -18.51 -8.43
C MET A 1 15.49 -17.13 -9.04
N THR A 2 14.33 -16.52 -9.28
CA THR A 2 14.26 -15.20 -9.92
C THR A 2 14.43 -14.16 -8.83
N ASP A 3 15.58 -13.49 -8.79
CA ASP A 3 15.85 -12.33 -7.94
C ASP A 3 15.11 -11.12 -8.55
N TRP A 4 13.86 -10.89 -8.15
CA TRP A 4 13.09 -9.73 -8.60
C TRP A 4 13.22 -8.63 -7.54
N ALA A 5 13.75 -7.49 -7.98
CA ALA A 5 14.02 -6.38 -7.09
C ALA A 5 12.71 -5.71 -6.64
N VAL A 6 12.56 -5.50 -5.33
CA VAL A 6 11.50 -4.66 -4.78
C VAL A 6 11.87 -3.20 -4.97
N LEU A 7 10.93 -2.46 -5.53
CA LEU A 7 11.09 -1.05 -5.86
C LEU A 7 10.49 -0.18 -4.74
N ARG A 8 11.36 0.53 -4.00
CA ARG A 8 10.95 1.26 -2.78
C ARG A 8 9.94 2.36 -3.04
N GLU A 9 9.96 3.04 -4.19
CA GLU A 9 8.97 4.09 -4.45
C GLU A 9 7.55 3.55 -4.65
N LYS A 10 7.39 2.27 -4.98
CA LYS A 10 6.07 1.62 -5.00
C LYS A 10 5.53 1.40 -3.59
N LEU A 11 6.40 1.39 -2.58
CA LEU A 11 6.05 1.12 -1.19
C LEU A 11 5.93 2.38 -0.32
N ARG A 12 6.34 3.54 -0.84
CA ARG A 12 6.29 4.80 -0.10
C ARG A 12 4.87 5.38 -0.13
N VAL A 13 4.32 5.65 1.05
CA VAL A 13 3.10 6.45 1.19
C VAL A 13 3.35 7.84 0.58
N PRO A 14 2.54 8.29 -0.39
CA PRO A 14 2.69 9.62 -0.96
C PRO A 14 2.47 10.70 0.10
N GLU A 15 3.27 11.77 0.06
CA GLU A 15 3.09 12.92 0.94
C GLU A 15 1.67 13.48 0.81
N VAL A 16 1.08 13.82 1.95
CA VAL A 16 -0.27 14.35 2.00
C VAL A 16 -0.29 15.73 1.36
N ALA A 17 -1.05 15.85 0.27
CA ALA A 17 -1.27 17.11 -0.45
C ALA A 17 -2.73 17.22 -0.85
N GLY A 18 -3.31 18.42 -0.72
CA GLY A 18 -4.71 18.68 -1.02
C GLY A 18 -5.57 18.94 0.21
N LEU A 19 -6.89 19.02 0.02
CA LEU A 19 -7.85 19.31 1.08
C LEU A 19 -8.33 18.03 1.75
N ALA A 20 -8.34 18.02 3.08
CA ALA A 20 -9.01 16.98 3.86
C ALA A 20 -10.50 16.94 3.54
N ARG A 21 -11.07 15.74 3.46
CA ARG A 21 -12.47 15.48 3.14
C ARG A 21 -13.05 14.52 4.15
N ALA A 22 -13.33 15.01 5.36
CA ALA A 22 -13.85 14.22 6.48
C ALA A 22 -15.01 13.27 6.10
N ARG A 23 -15.95 13.73 5.25
CA ARG A 23 -17.07 12.90 4.76
C ARG A 23 -16.63 11.64 4.00
N LEU A 24 -15.51 11.70 3.27
CA LEU A 24 -14.95 10.57 2.54
C LEU A 24 -13.93 9.79 3.36
N GLU A 25 -13.29 10.45 4.33
CA GLU A 25 -12.27 9.84 5.18
C GLU A 25 -12.89 8.96 6.27
N GLN A 26 -13.93 9.46 6.94
CA GLN A 26 -14.56 8.80 8.08
C GLN A 26 -15.00 7.35 7.81
N PRO A 27 -15.64 7.00 6.67
CA PRO A 27 -16.02 5.61 6.41
C PRO A 27 -14.84 4.64 6.40
N LEU A 28 -13.68 5.07 5.91
CA LEU A 28 -12.47 4.26 5.81
C LEU A 28 -11.67 4.25 7.12
N LEU A 29 -11.74 5.33 7.91
CA LEU A 29 -11.11 5.40 9.25
C LEU A 29 -11.92 4.70 10.34
N ALA A 30 -13.24 4.60 10.17
CA ALA A 30 -14.14 4.01 11.17
C ALA A 30 -13.89 2.51 11.41
N GLY A 31 -13.08 1.85 10.57
CA GLY A 31 -12.69 0.46 10.78
C GLY A 31 -13.89 -0.47 10.78
N SER A 32 -14.75 -0.36 9.76
CA SER A 32 -15.91 -1.24 9.61
C SER A 32 -15.51 -2.72 9.59
N HIS A 33 -16.46 -3.63 9.82
CA HIS A 33 -16.23 -5.09 9.77
C HIS A 33 -15.80 -5.64 8.40
N ASN A 34 -15.54 -4.77 7.41
CA ASN A 34 -15.12 -5.17 6.08
C ASN A 34 -13.65 -5.60 6.08
N ILE A 35 -13.40 -6.75 5.43
CA ILE A 35 -12.05 -7.23 5.15
C ILE A 35 -11.36 -6.46 3.99
N VAL A 36 -12.15 -5.78 3.15
CA VAL A 36 -11.66 -5.00 1.99
C VAL A 36 -12.57 -3.79 1.77
N ASP A 37 -11.93 -2.61 1.66
CA ASP A 37 -12.58 -1.38 1.21
C ASP A 37 -12.09 -0.97 -0.19
N MET A 38 -12.97 -0.43 -1.02
CA MET A 38 -12.66 -0.05 -2.41
C MET A 38 -13.05 1.41 -2.70
N VAL A 39 -12.11 2.17 -3.27
CA VAL A 39 -12.33 3.55 -3.72
C VAL A 39 -12.34 3.61 -5.24
N VAL A 40 -13.52 3.82 -5.84
CA VAL A 40 -13.69 3.91 -7.30
C VAL A 40 -14.03 5.35 -7.69
N ALA A 41 -13.26 5.92 -8.62
CA ALA A 41 -13.51 7.23 -9.19
C ALA A 41 -12.72 7.41 -10.51
N PRO A 42 -13.12 8.34 -11.40
CA PRO A 42 -12.35 8.69 -12.59
C PRO A 42 -10.90 9.13 -12.31
N ALA A 43 -10.09 9.19 -13.37
CA ALA A 43 -8.74 9.75 -13.30
C ALA A 43 -8.80 11.23 -12.85
N GLY A 44 -7.85 11.65 -12.02
CA GLY A 44 -7.80 13.03 -11.50
C GLY A 44 -8.74 13.36 -10.34
N CYS A 45 -9.68 12.48 -9.95
CA CYS A 45 -10.62 12.76 -8.84
C CYS A 45 -10.01 12.75 -7.42
N GLY A 46 -8.70 12.54 -7.28
CA GLY A 46 -8.01 12.58 -5.98
C GLY A 46 -8.07 11.29 -5.17
N LYS A 47 -8.21 10.11 -5.79
CA LYS A 47 -8.19 8.82 -5.09
C LYS A 47 -6.92 8.63 -4.25
N THR A 48 -5.75 8.88 -4.86
CA THR A 48 -4.47 8.78 -4.17
C THR A 48 -4.37 9.79 -3.03
N THR A 49 -4.83 11.03 -3.24
CA THR A 49 -4.92 12.05 -2.19
C THR A 49 -5.76 11.56 -1.00
N LEU A 50 -6.97 11.02 -1.26
CA LEU A 50 -7.82 10.47 -0.20
C LEU A 50 -7.10 9.35 0.56
N LEU A 51 -6.52 8.38 -0.14
CA LEU A 51 -5.82 7.25 0.50
C LEU A 51 -4.57 7.69 1.28
N SER A 52 -3.85 8.73 0.82
CA SER A 52 -2.75 9.34 1.60
C SER A 52 -3.26 9.99 2.89
N HIS A 53 -4.37 10.74 2.84
CA HIS A 53 -4.99 11.29 4.06
C HIS A 53 -5.40 10.19 5.03
N ILE A 54 -6.00 9.09 4.54
CA ILE A 54 -6.33 7.91 5.36
C ILE A 54 -5.08 7.30 5.98
N ALA A 55 -4.02 7.09 5.19
CA ALA A 55 -2.79 6.48 5.66
C ALA A 55 -2.14 7.30 6.79
N THR A 56 -2.18 8.62 6.70
CA THR A 56 -1.64 9.53 7.72
C THR A 56 -2.54 9.68 8.94
N ALA A 57 -3.88 9.67 8.78
CA ALA A 57 -4.82 9.80 9.88
C ALA A 57 -5.07 8.48 10.64
N SER A 58 -4.75 7.35 10.02
CA SER A 58 -4.91 6.01 10.60
C SER A 58 -4.15 5.87 11.92
N GLN A 59 -4.82 5.34 12.93
CA GLN A 59 -4.22 4.98 14.22
C GLN A 59 -3.52 3.60 14.19
N ARG A 60 -3.66 2.87 13.09
CA ARG A 60 -3.04 1.56 12.87
C ARG A 60 -1.89 1.69 11.87
N PRO A 61 -0.83 0.87 11.97
CA PRO A 61 0.23 0.82 10.97
C PRO A 61 -0.34 0.61 9.55
N VAL A 62 0.13 1.40 8.57
CA VAL A 62 -0.32 1.34 7.17
C VAL A 62 0.84 1.03 6.25
N GLY A 63 0.78 -0.14 5.61
CA GLY A 63 1.64 -0.49 4.48
C GLY A 63 1.08 0.10 3.19
N TRP A 64 1.94 0.49 2.26
CA TRP A 64 1.53 1.02 0.97
C TRP A 64 2.11 0.19 -0.16
N TYR A 65 1.30 -0.07 -1.19
CA TYR A 65 1.76 -0.69 -2.41
C TYR A 65 1.04 -0.11 -3.63
N ARG A 66 1.82 0.47 -4.54
CA ARG A 66 1.35 0.97 -5.83
C ARG A 66 1.59 -0.07 -6.92
N ILE A 67 0.51 -0.72 -7.34
CA ILE A 67 0.50 -1.67 -8.45
C ILE A 67 0.56 -0.90 -9.78
N THR A 68 1.42 -1.35 -10.70
CA THR A 68 1.52 -0.87 -12.09
C THR A 68 1.48 -2.05 -13.07
N ALA A 69 1.44 -1.78 -14.37
CA ALA A 69 1.47 -2.83 -15.40
C ALA A 69 2.75 -3.70 -15.36
N GLU A 70 3.82 -3.24 -14.72
CA GLU A 70 5.07 -3.97 -14.55
C GLU A 70 4.99 -5.09 -13.50
N ASP A 71 3.92 -5.10 -12.70
CA ASP A 71 3.64 -6.08 -11.65
C ASP A 71 2.70 -7.21 -12.15
N SER A 72 2.65 -7.43 -13.46
CA SER A 72 1.74 -8.42 -14.08
C SER A 72 2.09 -9.87 -13.76
N SER A 73 3.31 -10.15 -13.30
CA SER A 73 3.70 -11.48 -12.81
C SER A 73 3.36 -11.64 -11.33
N GLU A 74 2.79 -12.80 -10.98
CA GLU A 74 2.45 -13.16 -9.60
C GLU A 74 3.61 -12.95 -8.62
N ASP A 75 4.81 -13.45 -8.94
CA ASP A 75 6.00 -13.33 -8.08
C ASP A 75 6.31 -11.87 -7.70
N ARG A 76 6.23 -10.96 -8.67
CA ARG A 76 6.49 -9.52 -8.44
C ARG A 76 5.41 -8.87 -7.60
N LEU A 77 4.15 -9.20 -7.87
CA LEU A 77 3.01 -8.68 -7.12
C LEU A 77 3.09 -9.13 -5.66
N VAL A 78 3.22 -10.44 -5.44
CA VAL A 78 3.22 -11.08 -4.12
C VAL A 78 4.27 -10.47 -3.24
N ALA A 79 5.44 -10.16 -3.79
CA ALA A 79 6.53 -9.85 -2.92
C ALA A 79 6.89 -8.35 -2.86
N HIS A 80 6.35 -7.51 -3.76
CA HIS A 80 6.12 -6.10 -3.38
C HIS A 80 5.06 -6.00 -2.28
N LEU A 81 3.99 -6.80 -2.34
CA LEU A 81 2.98 -6.84 -1.28
C LEU A 81 3.58 -7.33 0.04
N ALA A 82 4.36 -8.40 0.04
CA ALA A 82 5.06 -8.89 1.24
C ALA A 82 6.00 -7.83 1.80
N ALA A 83 6.77 -7.14 0.94
CA ALA A 83 7.63 -6.05 1.36
C ALA A 83 6.87 -4.84 1.90
N ALA A 84 5.66 -4.54 1.40
CA ALA A 84 4.80 -3.50 1.96
C ALA A 84 4.33 -3.88 3.38
N LEU A 85 3.90 -5.13 3.56
CA LEU A 85 3.41 -5.62 4.84
C LEU A 85 4.52 -5.69 5.88
N SER A 86 5.72 -6.14 5.52
CA SER A 86 6.86 -6.21 6.45
C SER A 86 7.30 -4.85 7.00
N THR A 87 6.85 -3.73 6.42
CA THR A 87 7.10 -2.39 7.00
C THR A 87 6.20 -2.08 8.19
N VAL A 88 5.12 -2.83 8.39
CA VAL A 88 4.06 -2.53 9.35
C VAL A 88 3.63 -3.72 10.20
N THR A 89 4.01 -4.93 9.83
CA THR A 89 3.82 -6.15 10.61
C THR A 89 5.17 -6.71 11.02
N ASP A 90 5.24 -7.23 12.25
CA ASP A 90 6.39 -8.01 12.72
C ASP A 90 6.29 -9.45 12.19
N THR A 91 6.12 -9.57 10.87
CA THR A 91 6.13 -10.87 10.20
C THR A 91 7.58 -11.30 10.16
N GLY A 92 7.95 -12.26 11.01
CA GLY A 92 9.29 -12.84 11.00
C GLY A 92 9.70 -13.19 9.58
N ALA A 93 10.95 -12.88 9.22
CA ALA A 93 11.50 -13.08 7.88
C ALA A 93 11.42 -14.54 7.36
N ASP A 94 11.05 -15.49 8.22
CA ASP A 94 10.92 -16.92 7.92
C ASP A 94 9.76 -17.27 6.98
N ASP A 95 8.74 -16.40 6.82
CA ASP A 95 7.61 -16.61 5.88
C ASP A 95 7.73 -15.80 4.58
N LEU A 96 8.78 -14.99 4.40
CA LEU A 96 9.00 -14.26 3.15
C LEU A 96 9.53 -15.22 2.08
N PRO A 97 9.00 -15.21 0.83
CA PRO A 97 9.61 -15.97 -0.26
C PRO A 97 11.10 -15.59 -0.39
N PRO A 98 12.00 -16.57 -0.54
CA PRO A 98 13.43 -16.31 -0.55
C PRO A 98 13.80 -15.41 -1.74
N ALA A 99 14.61 -14.39 -1.45
CA ALA A 99 15.10 -13.34 -2.36
C ALA A 99 14.14 -12.14 -2.60
N VAL A 100 13.89 -11.35 -1.56
CA VAL A 100 13.49 -9.94 -1.71
C VAL A 100 14.73 -9.06 -1.57
N GLY A 101 15.41 -8.78 -2.69
CA GLY A 101 16.44 -7.74 -2.74
C GLY A 101 15.77 -6.36 -2.80
N VAL A 102 15.73 -5.63 -1.68
CA VAL A 102 15.22 -4.25 -1.67
C VAL A 102 16.30 -3.30 -2.22
N ARG A 103 16.24 -2.98 -3.51
CA ARG A 103 17.17 -2.01 -4.12
C ARG A 103 16.74 -0.57 -3.83
N ARG A 104 17.73 0.31 -3.71
CA ARG A 104 17.56 1.76 -3.47
C ARG A 104 17.12 2.46 -4.73
#